data_AF-A0A7W3Y0W0-F1
#
_entry.id   AF-A0A7W3Y0W0-F1
#
_cell.length_a   1.000
_cell.length_b   1.000
_cell.length_c   1.000
_cell.angle_alpha   90.00
_cell.angle_beta   90.00
_cell.angle_gamma   90.00
#
_symmetry.space_group_name_H-M   'P 1'
#
loop_
_entity.id
_entity.type
_entity.pdbx_description
1 polymer ?
#
loop_
_entity_poly.entity_id
_entity_poly.type
_entity_poly.pdbx_seq_one_letter_code
_entity_poly.pdbx_strand_id
1 'polypeptide(L)'
;MVIIATLAAIASNFFEIGDQLNRGEGTAAIGDLILTSAFCALFGLFAEMVRAGRQWGRVLLTIFTVLGLLFTGLGLLGIGRPFVGPLQGALAALSFVTSVVGLVLLYAPSANRWLSRVRDGNRMISPRLRKVILTIHVMVGVGWLGLVTGMSAMMASAVLTGSAEHQAAMYRTLGLLDDLFLGMTSMFTLISGILVSTGTKWGLMRRRWVVTKFFTTMGLMLFGFSVIHPLIIRANELVESGAPVRGGELDTVGWAMTASSVLALLTLVFMTTLSTYKPWGPTRWGRPSRTAVR
;
A
#
# COMPACT_ATOMS: atom_id res chain seq x y z
N MET A 1 20.28 0.20 11.45
CA MET A 1 19.56 1.29 10.78
C MET A 1 18.14 0.89 10.41
N VAL A 2 17.92 -0.09 9.52
CA VAL A 2 16.55 -0.62 9.26
C VAL A 2 15.85 -1.04 10.55
N ILE A 3 16.52 -1.84 11.40
CA ILE A 3 15.98 -2.25 12.70
C ILE A 3 15.63 -1.06 13.61
N ILE A 4 16.43 0.01 13.60
CA ILE A 4 16.20 1.18 14.45
C ILE A 4 15.01 2.00 13.93
N ALA A 5 14.92 2.21 12.61
CA ALA A 5 13.78 2.88 11.98
C ALA A 5 12.48 2.08 12.18
N THR A 6 12.55 0.75 12.05
CA THR A 6 11.42 -0.15 12.29
C THR A 6 10.99 -0.12 13.76
N LEU A 7 11.92 -0.16 14.72
CA LEU A 7 11.61 -0.07 16.15
C LEU A 7 11.02 1.31 16.53
N ALA A 8 11.52 2.40 15.94
CA ALA A 8 10.97 3.73 16.16
C ALA A 8 9.55 3.87 15.57
N ALA A 9 9.30 3.30 14.39
CA ALA A 9 7.97 3.25 13.79
C ALA A 9 6.99 2.39 14.61
N ILE A 10 7.45 1.23 15.10
CA ILE A 10 6.67 0.38 16.02
C ILE A 10 6.31 1.17 17.28
N ALA A 11 7.29 1.81 17.91
CA ALA A 11 7.08 2.60 19.12
C ALA A 11 6.10 3.75 18.89
N SER A 12 6.19 4.46 17.76
CA SER A 12 5.23 5.49 17.34
C SER A 12 3.80 4.92 17.23
N ASN A 13 3.64 3.77 16.57
CA ASN A 13 2.33 3.16 16.37
C ASN A 13 1.72 2.63 17.67
N PHE A 14 2.54 2.23 18.65
CA PHE A 14 2.02 1.84 19.98
C PHE A 14 1.33 2.99 20.71
N PHE A 15 1.82 4.23 20.58
CA PHE A 15 1.16 5.40 21.17
C PHE A 15 -0.18 5.72 20.48
N GLU A 16 -0.23 5.57 19.17
CA GLU A 16 -1.44 5.76 18.36
C GLU A 16 -2.52 4.72 18.69
N ILE A 17 -2.12 3.44 18.77
CA ILE A 17 -3.01 2.34 19.20
C ILE A 17 -3.53 2.58 20.62
N GLY A 18 -2.69 3.08 21.54
CA GLY A 18 -3.10 3.38 22.91
C GLY A 18 -4.17 4.48 22.99
N ASP A 19 -4.03 5.52 22.18
CA ASP A 19 -5.01 6.61 22.08
C ASP A 19 -6.32 6.15 21.43
N GLN A 20 -6.26 5.36 20.36
CA GLN A 20 -7.44 4.75 19.72
C GLN A 20 -8.22 3.86 20.70
N LEU A 21 -7.53 3.03 21.48
CA LEU A 21 -8.16 2.20 22.52
C LEU A 21 -8.84 3.05 23.60
N ASN A 22 -8.24 4.18 23.98
CA ASN A 22 -8.83 5.11 24.96
C ASN A 22 -10.07 5.84 24.40
N ARG A 23 -10.15 6.05 23.07
CA ARG A 23 -11.31 6.63 22.38
C ARG A 23 -12.42 5.64 22.04
N GLY A 24 -12.22 4.35 22.33
CA GLY A 24 -13.16 3.28 21.99
C GLY A 24 -13.07 2.81 20.53
N GLU A 25 -12.05 3.22 19.78
CA GLU A 25 -11.82 2.88 18.36
C GLU A 25 -11.06 1.54 18.21
N GLY A 26 -11.51 0.49 18.91
CA GLY A 26 -10.80 -0.78 19.00
C GLY A 26 -10.57 -1.49 17.65
N THR A 27 -11.44 -1.27 16.66
CA THR A 27 -11.30 -1.85 15.31
C THR A 27 -10.17 -1.19 14.51
N ALA A 28 -10.00 0.13 14.61
CA ALA A 28 -8.90 0.85 13.97
C ALA A 28 -7.55 0.42 14.58
N ALA A 29 -7.50 0.27 15.90
CA ALA A 29 -6.33 -0.23 16.63
C ALA A 29 -5.87 -1.62 16.18
N ILE A 30 -6.80 -2.54 15.96
CA ILE A 30 -6.51 -3.88 15.42
C ILE A 30 -5.98 -3.76 13.98
N GLY A 31 -6.60 -2.89 13.18
CA GLY A 31 -6.18 -2.59 11.81
C GLY A 31 -4.73 -2.15 11.73
N ASP A 32 -4.38 -1.13 12.51
CA ASP A 32 -3.04 -0.54 12.57
C ASP A 32 -2.00 -1.50 13.11
N LEU A 33 -2.33 -2.32 14.11
CA LEU A 33 -1.43 -3.33 14.65
C LEU A 33 -1.06 -4.39 13.59
N ILE A 34 -2.06 -4.89 12.86
CA ILE A 34 -1.86 -5.88 11.79
C ILE A 34 -1.00 -5.28 10.67
N LEU A 35 -1.32 -4.05 10.26
CA LEU A 35 -0.60 -3.34 9.21
C LEU A 35 0.88 -3.10 9.61
N THR A 36 1.12 -2.63 10.83
CA THR A 36 2.46 -2.39 11.38
C THR A 36 3.29 -3.68 11.42
N SER A 37 2.68 -4.76 11.92
CA SER A 37 3.32 -6.08 11.99
C SER A 37 3.70 -6.59 10.59
N ALA A 38 2.81 -6.39 9.60
CA ALA A 38 3.08 -6.73 8.21
C ALA A 38 4.23 -5.90 7.62
N PHE A 39 4.31 -4.59 7.88
CA PHE A 39 5.42 -3.74 7.45
C PHE A 39 6.76 -4.21 8.04
N CYS A 40 6.78 -4.56 9.32
CA CYS A 40 7.99 -5.03 9.99
C CYS A 40 8.50 -6.33 9.37
N ALA A 41 7.60 -7.30 9.17
CA ALA A 41 7.92 -8.56 8.51
C ALA A 41 8.41 -8.34 7.07
N LEU A 42 7.82 -7.37 6.37
CA LEU A 42 8.17 -7.03 4.99
C LEU A 42 9.56 -6.39 4.87
N PHE A 43 9.89 -5.41 5.72
CA PHE A 43 11.24 -4.82 5.75
C PHE A 43 12.30 -5.85 6.09
N GLY A 44 12.01 -6.77 7.04
CA GLY A 44 12.85 -7.91 7.35
C GLY A 44 13.07 -8.83 6.14
N LEU A 45 11.98 -9.19 5.44
CA LEU A 45 12.04 -9.98 4.22
C LEU A 45 12.89 -9.30 3.14
N PHE A 46 12.71 -8.00 2.89
CA PHE A 46 13.49 -7.26 1.90
C PHE A 46 14.96 -7.19 2.27
N ALA A 47 15.29 -6.94 3.54
CA ALA A 47 16.67 -6.95 4.01
C ALA A 47 17.32 -8.33 3.80
N GLU A 48 16.61 -9.42 4.10
CA GLU A 48 17.08 -10.78 3.85
C GLU A 48 17.21 -11.10 2.35
N MET A 49 16.34 -10.54 1.51
CA MET A 49 16.45 -10.69 0.05
C MET A 49 17.67 -9.93 -0.51
N VAL A 50 17.99 -8.75 0.03
CA VAL A 50 19.22 -8.01 -0.28
C VAL A 50 20.45 -8.79 0.19
N ARG A 51 20.39 -9.39 1.39
CA ARG A 51 21.44 -10.28 1.93
C ARG A 51 21.70 -11.48 1.04
N ALA A 52 20.64 -12.09 0.51
CA ALA A 52 20.69 -13.18 -0.45
C ALA A 52 21.07 -12.75 -1.88
N GLY A 53 21.58 -11.54 -2.09
CA GLY A 53 22.07 -11.08 -3.40
C GLY A 53 21.00 -10.70 -4.42
N ARG A 54 19.72 -10.66 -4.03
CA ARG A 54 18.62 -10.38 -4.97
C ARG A 54 18.44 -8.87 -5.13
N GLN A 55 18.87 -8.35 -6.29
CA GLN A 55 18.79 -6.92 -6.66
C GLN A 55 17.39 -6.30 -6.51
N TRP A 56 16.32 -7.09 -6.65
CA TRP A 56 14.95 -6.63 -6.45
C TRP A 56 14.67 -6.21 -5.00
N GLY A 57 15.26 -6.89 -4.02
CA GLY A 57 15.12 -6.52 -2.61
C GLY A 57 15.56 -5.08 -2.38
N ARG A 58 16.63 -4.64 -3.06
CA ARG A 58 17.13 -3.27 -2.98
C ARG A 58 16.15 -2.26 -3.58
N VAL A 59 15.63 -2.54 -4.77
CA VAL A 59 14.66 -1.65 -5.45
C VAL A 59 13.39 -1.48 -4.61
N LEU A 60 12.91 -2.56 -4.02
CA LEU A 60 11.72 -2.54 -3.16
C LEU A 60 11.97 -1.77 -1.88
N LEU A 61 13.10 -2.04 -1.22
CA LEU A 61 13.49 -1.31 -0.03
C LEU A 61 13.56 0.19 -0.31
N THR A 62 14.14 0.60 -1.45
CA THR A 62 14.16 2.00 -1.91
C THR A 62 12.74 2.55 -2.07
N ILE A 63 11.87 1.86 -2.81
CA ILE A 63 10.50 2.34 -3.08
C ILE A 63 9.72 2.50 -1.78
N PHE A 64 9.71 1.48 -0.91
CA PHE A 64 9.00 1.54 0.36
C PHE A 64 9.61 2.55 1.33
N THR A 65 10.94 2.72 1.33
CA THR A 65 11.60 3.74 2.17
C THR A 65 11.25 5.15 1.68
N VAL A 66 11.26 5.40 0.36
CA VAL A 66 10.87 6.70 -0.20
C VAL A 66 9.39 6.98 0.04
N LEU A 67 8.53 5.98 -0.11
CA LEU A 67 7.11 6.10 0.21
C LEU A 67 6.88 6.40 1.69
N GLY A 68 7.57 5.69 2.58
CA GLY A 68 7.52 5.92 4.03
C GLY A 68 8.05 7.32 4.40
N LEU A 69 9.13 7.78 3.77
CA LEU A 69 9.65 9.14 3.92
C LEU A 69 8.63 10.19 3.47
N LEU A 70 7.91 9.95 2.37
CA LEU A 70 6.85 10.85 1.90
C LEU A 70 5.75 10.96 2.96
N PHE A 71 5.19 9.85 3.44
CA PHE A 71 4.14 9.87 4.46
C PHE A 71 4.60 10.48 5.79
N THR A 72 5.77 10.07 6.28
CA THR A 72 6.33 10.60 7.53
C THR A 72 6.65 12.09 7.40
N GLY A 73 7.18 12.50 6.25
CA GLY A 73 7.48 13.90 5.96
C GLY A 73 6.22 14.77 5.88
N LEU A 74 5.14 14.29 5.26
CA LEU A 74 3.84 14.97 5.24
C LEU A 74 3.30 15.14 6.67
N GLY A 75 3.35 14.07 7.49
CA GLY A 75 2.95 14.15 8.90
C GLY A 75 3.77 15.17 9.70
N LEU A 76 5.09 15.21 9.51
CA LEU A 76 5.98 16.20 10.14
C LEU A 76 5.70 17.64 9.69
N LEU A 77 5.18 17.84 8.48
CA LEU A 77 4.75 19.15 7.97
C LEU A 77 3.33 19.54 8.44
N GLY A 78 2.67 18.71 9.26
CA GLY A 78 1.30 18.94 9.71
C GLY A 78 0.25 18.64 8.62
N ILE A 79 0.63 17.95 7.55
CA ILE A 79 -0.25 17.56 6.46
C ILE A 79 -0.66 16.10 6.66
N GLY A 80 -1.87 15.87 7.17
CA GLY A 80 -2.40 14.53 7.47
C GLY A 80 -2.91 14.42 8.91
N ARG A 81 -2.88 13.22 9.48
CA ARG A 81 -3.31 13.01 10.88
C ARG A 81 -2.33 13.71 11.84
N PRO A 82 -2.82 14.54 12.79
CA PRO A 82 -1.95 15.21 13.75
C PRO A 82 -1.34 14.19 14.72
N PHE A 83 -0.09 14.41 15.11
CA PHE A 83 0.55 13.57 16.13
C PHE A 83 -0.16 13.73 17.48
N VAL A 84 -0.35 12.60 18.17
CA VAL A 84 -0.98 12.48 19.49
C VAL A 84 -0.13 13.15 20.59
N GLY A 85 1.16 13.43 20.32
CA GLY A 85 2.00 14.19 21.25
C GLY A 85 3.43 14.47 20.75
N PRO A 86 4.21 15.28 21.49
CA PRO A 86 5.56 15.68 21.12
C PRO A 86 6.53 14.49 21.03
N LEU A 87 6.31 13.45 21.83
CA LEU A 87 7.11 12.22 21.80
C LEU A 87 6.91 11.45 20.48
N GLN A 88 5.69 11.37 19.98
CA GLN A 88 5.39 10.73 18.68
C GLN A 88 6.04 11.52 17.54
N GLY A 89 5.96 12.85 17.58
CA GLY A 89 6.66 13.71 16.61
C GLY A 89 8.18 13.50 16.63
N ALA A 90 8.80 13.36 17.81
CA ALA A 90 10.22 13.08 17.94
C ALA A 90 10.60 11.70 17.40
N LEU A 91 9.78 10.67 17.65
CA LEU A 91 9.96 9.32 17.09
C LEU A 91 9.80 9.29 15.57
N ALA A 92 8.83 10.04 15.03
CA ALA A 92 8.64 10.21 13.59
C ALA A 92 9.85 10.90 12.93
N ALA A 93 10.38 11.96 13.55
CA ALA A 93 11.59 12.64 13.07
C ALA A 93 12.82 11.71 13.11
N LEU A 94 13.00 10.93 14.18
CA LEU A 94 14.06 9.93 14.28
C LEU A 94 13.94 8.86 13.19
N SER A 95 12.72 8.36 12.95
CA SER A 95 12.43 7.40 11.87
C SER A 95 12.73 8.00 10.49
N PHE A 96 12.38 9.27 10.25
CA PHE A 96 12.67 9.98 9.02
C PHE A 96 14.17 10.07 8.76
N VAL A 97 14.94 10.58 9.74
CA VAL A 97 16.40 10.73 9.64
C VAL A 97 17.07 9.37 9.41
N THR A 98 16.72 8.35 10.19
CA THR A 98 17.30 7.01 10.04
C THR A 98 16.95 6.35 8.71
N SER A 99 15.77 6.62 8.15
CA SER A 99 15.34 6.16 6.82
C SER A 99 16.12 6.85 5.69
N VAL A 100 16.35 8.17 5.77
CA VAL A 100 17.21 8.90 4.82
C VAL A 100 18.64 8.35 4.84
N VAL A 101 19.22 8.19 6.05
CA VAL A 101 20.58 7.63 6.20
C VAL A 101 20.64 6.20 5.65
N GLY A 102 19.64 5.37 5.95
CA GLY A 102 19.53 4.02 5.42
C GLY A 102 19.51 3.98 3.89
N LEU A 103 18.74 4.89 3.27
CA LEU A 103 18.65 5.01 1.82
C LEU A 103 19.97 5.43 1.18
N VAL A 104 20.66 6.42 1.76
CA VAL A 104 21.98 6.86 1.27
C VAL A 104 23.01 5.72 1.37
N LEU A 105 23.06 5.02 2.50
CA LEU A 105 23.98 3.91 2.71
C LEU A 105 23.70 2.72 1.79
N LEU A 106 22.43 2.48 1.42
CA LEU A 106 22.03 1.42 0.49
C LEU A 106 22.66 1.57 -0.91
N TYR A 107 22.98 2.81 -1.30
CA TYR A 107 23.61 3.15 -2.58
C TYR A 107 25.07 3.58 -2.44
N ALA A 108 25.65 3.51 -1.24
CA ALA A 108 27.05 3.84 -1.03
C ALA A 108 27.99 2.93 -1.84
N PRO A 109 29.17 3.42 -2.27
CA PRO A 109 30.12 2.64 -3.08
C PRO A 109 30.52 1.30 -2.43
N SER A 110 30.64 1.25 -1.11
CA SER A 110 30.94 0.02 -0.35
C SER A 110 29.82 -1.01 -0.47
N ALA A 111 28.56 -0.60 -0.30
CA ALA A 111 27.39 -1.46 -0.43
C ALA A 111 27.24 -1.99 -1.87
N ASN A 112 27.46 -1.14 -2.88
CA ASN A 112 27.44 -1.53 -4.29
C ASN A 112 28.49 -2.60 -4.61
N ARG A 113 29.71 -2.46 -4.07
CA ARG A 113 30.80 -3.45 -4.25
C ARG A 113 30.50 -4.77 -3.57
N TRP A 114 29.84 -4.77 -2.41
CA TRP A 114 29.44 -6.00 -1.73
C TRP A 114 28.31 -6.71 -2.49
N LEU A 115 27.28 -5.96 -2.92
CA LEU A 115 26.14 -6.49 -3.68
C LEU A 115 26.54 -7.09 -5.03
N SER A 116 27.56 -6.55 -5.69
CA SER A 116 28.05 -7.13 -6.95
C SER A 116 28.76 -8.47 -6.74
N ARG A 117 29.37 -8.69 -5.56
CA ARG A 117 30.05 -9.94 -5.18
C ARG A 117 29.06 -11.02 -4.74
N VAL A 118 28.05 -10.67 -3.96
CA VAL A 118 27.04 -11.60 -3.42
C VAL A 118 25.90 -11.85 -4.41
N ARG A 119 26.02 -11.36 -5.66
CA ARG A 119 25.00 -11.53 -6.69
C ARG A 119 24.82 -13.00 -7.05
N ASP A 120 23.94 -13.68 -6.33
CA ASP A 120 23.54 -15.04 -6.65
C ASP A 120 22.70 -15.03 -7.93
N GLY A 121 23.31 -15.59 -8.97
CA GLY A 121 22.67 -15.86 -10.25
C GLY A 121 21.56 -16.88 -10.07
N ASN A 122 20.35 -16.40 -9.77
CA ASN A 122 19.10 -17.04 -10.17
C ASN A 122 18.77 -18.40 -9.50
N ARG A 123 18.64 -18.44 -8.16
CA ARG A 123 17.76 -19.45 -7.54
C ARG A 123 16.30 -19.00 -7.66
N MET A 124 15.64 -19.48 -8.71
CA MET A 124 14.19 -19.35 -8.87
C MET A 124 13.47 -19.97 -7.66
N ILE A 125 12.35 -19.38 -7.24
CA ILE A 125 11.52 -19.94 -6.18
C ILE A 125 11.08 -21.35 -6.60
N SER A 126 11.07 -22.30 -5.65
CA SER A 126 10.65 -23.68 -5.94
C SER A 126 9.25 -23.69 -6.57
N PRO A 127 8.95 -24.61 -7.51
CA PRO A 127 7.66 -24.63 -8.19
C PRO A 127 6.45 -24.70 -7.24
N ARG A 128 6.60 -25.38 -6.09
CA ARG A 128 5.55 -25.49 -5.05
C ARG A 128 5.30 -24.15 -4.36
N LEU A 129 6.36 -23.50 -3.86
CA LEU A 129 6.25 -22.20 -3.20
C LEU A 129 5.73 -21.12 -4.17
N ARG A 130 6.13 -21.19 -5.44
CA ARG A 130 5.59 -20.31 -6.48
C ARG A 130 4.08 -20.44 -6.65
N LYS A 131 3.54 -21.66 -6.65
CA LYS A 131 2.08 -21.88 -6.76
C LYS A 131 1.36 -21.30 -5.55
N VAL A 132 1.88 -21.54 -4.34
CA VAL A 132 1.29 -21.00 -3.10
C VAL A 132 1.25 -19.47 -3.13
N ILE A 133 2.38 -18.81 -3.44
CA ILE A 133 2.45 -17.35 -3.53
C ILE A 133 1.50 -16.81 -4.62
N LEU A 134 1.42 -17.48 -5.76
CA LEU A 134 0.51 -17.08 -6.84
C LEU A 134 -0.95 -17.21 -6.41
N THR A 135 -1.33 -18.29 -5.74
CA THR A 135 -2.69 -18.48 -5.22
C THR A 135 -3.02 -17.39 -4.21
N ILE A 136 -2.12 -17.09 -3.26
CA ILE A 136 -2.30 -15.98 -2.31
C ILE A 136 -2.48 -14.65 -3.05
N HIS A 137 -1.63 -14.36 -4.05
CA HIS A 137 -1.75 -13.13 -4.83
C HIS A 137 -3.10 -13.00 -5.53
N VAL A 138 -3.58 -14.08 -6.14
CA VAL A 138 -4.88 -14.10 -6.82
C VAL A 138 -6.02 -13.94 -5.82
N MET A 139 -6.00 -14.67 -4.70
CA MET A 139 -7.04 -14.55 -3.66
C MET A 139 -7.13 -13.13 -3.11
N VAL A 140 -6.00 -12.54 -2.76
CA VAL A 140 -5.96 -11.16 -2.25
C VAL A 140 -6.39 -10.15 -3.33
N GLY A 141 -5.93 -10.32 -4.57
CA GLY A 141 -6.32 -9.42 -5.67
C GLY A 141 -7.82 -9.48 -5.99
N VAL A 142 -8.41 -10.68 -5.98
CA VAL A 142 -9.87 -10.86 -6.13
C VAL A 142 -10.61 -10.29 -4.94
N GLY A 143 -10.11 -10.51 -3.72
CA GLY A 143 -10.68 -9.93 -2.50
C GLY A 143 -10.67 -8.40 -2.52
N TRP A 144 -9.58 -7.78 -2.98
CA TRP A 144 -9.49 -6.33 -3.11
C TRP A 144 -10.45 -5.78 -4.16
N LEU A 145 -10.56 -6.44 -5.32
CA LEU A 145 -11.55 -6.07 -6.35
C LEU A 145 -12.99 -6.19 -5.82
N GLY A 146 -13.31 -7.27 -5.11
CA GLY A 146 -14.63 -7.48 -4.50
C GLY A 146 -14.95 -6.43 -3.43
N LEU A 147 -13.99 -6.13 -2.57
CA LEU A 147 -14.11 -5.08 -1.54
C LEU A 147 -14.42 -3.73 -2.17
N VAL A 148 -13.62 -3.29 -3.15
CA VAL A 148 -13.83 -2.00 -3.83
C VAL A 148 -15.17 -1.97 -4.56
N THR A 149 -15.57 -3.08 -5.19
CA THR A 149 -16.90 -3.18 -5.84
C THR A 149 -18.04 -3.00 -4.82
N GLY A 150 -17.97 -3.67 -3.67
CA GLY A 150 -18.95 -3.53 -2.60
C GLY A 150 -19.00 -2.11 -2.03
N MET A 151 -17.83 -1.52 -1.79
CA MET A 151 -17.73 -0.13 -1.34
C MET A 151 -18.29 0.85 -2.38
N SER A 152 -18.01 0.66 -3.67
CA SER A 152 -18.61 1.47 -4.74
C SER A 152 -20.14 1.39 -4.74
N ALA A 153 -20.71 0.19 -4.54
CA ALA A 153 -22.16 0.00 -4.47
C ALA A 153 -22.77 0.70 -3.24
N MET A 154 -22.11 0.62 -2.08
CA MET A 154 -22.54 1.32 -0.86
C MET A 154 -22.49 2.84 -1.03
N MET A 155 -21.40 3.38 -1.61
CA MET A 155 -21.26 4.82 -1.89
C MET A 155 -22.34 5.32 -2.85
N ALA A 156 -22.58 4.59 -3.95
CA ALA A 156 -23.65 4.93 -4.88
C ALA A 156 -25.04 4.88 -4.21
N SER A 157 -25.29 3.85 -3.38
CA SER A 157 -26.55 3.74 -2.62
C SER A 157 -26.74 4.89 -1.63
N ALA A 158 -25.68 5.31 -0.94
CA ALA A 158 -25.68 6.39 0.04
C ALA A 158 -25.96 7.77 -0.57
N VAL A 159 -25.50 8.00 -1.81
CA VAL A 159 -25.72 9.26 -2.53
C VAL A 159 -27.10 9.32 -3.19
N LEU A 160 -27.59 8.20 -3.69
CA LEU A 160 -28.87 8.15 -4.41
C LEU A 160 -30.09 8.08 -3.47
N THR A 161 -29.91 7.68 -2.21
CA THR A 161 -31.01 7.57 -1.25
C THR A 161 -31.58 8.93 -0.83
N GLY A 162 -32.83 8.93 -0.39
CA GLY A 162 -33.46 10.07 0.30
C GLY A 162 -33.56 9.88 1.82
N SER A 163 -33.20 8.70 2.34
CA SER A 163 -33.29 8.37 3.76
C SER A 163 -31.98 8.68 4.48
N ALA A 164 -32.05 9.52 5.52
CA ALA A 164 -30.91 9.86 6.37
C ALA A 164 -30.35 8.63 7.10
N GLU A 165 -31.23 7.75 7.58
CA GLU A 165 -30.85 6.54 8.28
C GLU A 165 -30.07 5.59 7.37
N HIS A 166 -30.54 5.37 6.15
CA HIS A 166 -29.87 4.51 5.17
C HIS A 166 -28.50 5.06 4.77
N GLN A 167 -28.42 6.37 4.53
CA GLN A 167 -27.17 7.05 4.19
C GLN A 167 -26.14 6.93 5.32
N ALA A 168 -26.55 7.18 6.56
CA ALA A 168 -25.70 7.05 7.74
C ALA A 168 -25.19 5.61 7.93
N ALA A 169 -26.05 4.61 7.72
CA ALA A 169 -25.67 3.20 7.81
C ALA A 169 -24.59 2.84 6.77
N MET A 170 -24.72 3.31 5.53
CA MET A 170 -23.73 3.06 4.47
C MET A 170 -22.38 3.73 4.78
N TYR A 171 -22.36 5.01 5.17
CA TYR A 171 -21.10 5.72 5.46
C TYR A 171 -20.36 5.17 6.68
N ARG A 172 -21.07 4.76 7.73
CA ARG A 172 -20.45 4.10 8.90
C ARG A 172 -19.86 2.74 8.53
N THR A 173 -20.58 1.96 7.73
CA THR A 173 -20.09 0.66 7.25
C THR A 173 -18.86 0.83 6.36
N LEU A 174 -18.83 1.88 5.53
CA LEU A 174 -17.67 2.23 4.72
C LEU A 174 -16.45 2.58 5.58
N GLY A 175 -16.63 3.34 6.66
CA GLY A 175 -15.55 3.62 7.63
C GLY A 175 -14.94 2.34 8.21
N LEU A 176 -15.80 1.42 8.65
CA LEU A 176 -15.35 0.12 9.18
C LEU A 176 -14.58 -0.71 8.15
N LEU A 177 -15.06 -0.76 6.89
CA LEU A 177 -14.38 -1.49 5.82
C LEU A 177 -13.05 -0.85 5.42
N ASP A 178 -12.98 0.48 5.46
CA ASP A 178 -11.79 1.24 5.14
C ASP A 178 -10.68 0.98 6.16
N ASP A 179 -11.01 1.09 7.46
CA ASP A 179 -10.08 0.86 8.57
C ASP A 179 -9.58 -0.58 8.63
N LEU A 180 -10.46 -1.56 8.41
CA LEU A 180 -10.10 -2.98 8.53
C LEU A 180 -9.49 -3.57 7.27
N PHE A 181 -9.98 -3.22 6.08
CA PHE A 181 -9.67 -4.01 4.88
C PHE A 181 -9.02 -3.22 3.76
N LEU A 182 -9.34 -1.94 3.54
CA LEU A 182 -8.84 -1.21 2.37
C LEU A 182 -7.32 -1.08 2.41
N GLY A 183 -6.77 -0.66 3.55
CA GLY A 183 -5.33 -0.58 3.79
C GLY A 183 -4.65 -1.96 3.68
N MET A 184 -5.19 -3.00 4.32
CA MET A 184 -4.57 -4.32 4.34
C MET A 184 -4.57 -5.00 2.96
N THR A 185 -5.69 -4.98 2.25
CA THR A 185 -5.85 -5.69 0.97
C THR A 185 -4.99 -5.08 -0.14
N SER A 186 -4.87 -3.76 -0.20
CA SER A 186 -3.97 -3.07 -1.13
C SER A 186 -2.51 -3.44 -0.88
N MET A 187 -2.09 -3.50 0.39
CA MET A 187 -0.74 -3.91 0.79
C MET A 187 -0.44 -5.36 0.46
N PHE A 188 -1.31 -6.29 0.87
CA PHE A 188 -1.12 -7.70 0.57
C PHE A 188 -1.07 -7.96 -0.94
N THR A 189 -1.84 -7.21 -1.74
CA THR A 189 -1.79 -7.28 -3.21
C THR A 189 -0.43 -6.83 -3.74
N LEU A 190 0.09 -5.69 -3.26
CA LEU A 190 1.39 -5.16 -3.65
C LEU A 190 2.51 -6.15 -3.29
N ILE A 191 2.55 -6.62 -2.05
CA ILE A 191 3.55 -7.57 -1.53
C ILE A 191 3.53 -8.86 -2.34
N SER A 192 2.37 -9.50 -2.45
CA SER A 192 2.25 -10.76 -3.18
C SER A 192 2.59 -10.59 -4.67
N GLY A 193 2.25 -9.45 -5.30
CA GLY A 193 2.61 -9.15 -6.69
C GLY A 193 4.12 -8.99 -6.90
N ILE A 194 4.81 -8.40 -5.92
CA ILE A 194 6.26 -8.33 -5.89
C ILE A 194 6.88 -9.74 -5.76
N LEU A 195 6.39 -10.57 -4.85
CA LEU A 195 6.91 -11.93 -4.67
C LEU A 195 6.70 -12.78 -5.93
N VAL A 196 5.53 -12.68 -6.58
CA VAL A 196 5.25 -13.36 -7.85
C VAL A 196 6.17 -12.86 -8.97
N SER A 197 6.39 -11.55 -9.08
CA SER A 197 7.18 -10.99 -10.19
C SER A 197 8.69 -11.22 -10.04
N THR A 198 9.20 -11.23 -8.82
CA THR A 198 10.63 -11.47 -8.52
C THR A 198 11.00 -12.94 -8.45
N GLY A 199 10.07 -13.80 -8.01
CA GLY A 199 10.27 -15.24 -7.88
C GLY A 199 10.11 -16.05 -9.16
N THR A 200 9.72 -15.41 -10.27
CA THR A 200 9.38 -16.08 -11.51
C THR A 200 10.16 -15.54 -12.70
N LYS A 201 10.17 -16.30 -13.81
CA LYS A 201 10.82 -15.93 -15.07
C LYS A 201 10.39 -14.57 -15.65
N TRP A 202 9.33 -13.97 -15.11
CA TRP A 202 8.77 -12.73 -15.61
C TRP A 202 9.62 -11.52 -15.26
N GLY A 203 10.19 -11.45 -14.05
CA GLY A 203 10.98 -10.32 -13.52
C GLY A 203 10.19 -9.01 -13.43
N LEU A 204 10.16 -8.35 -12.27
CA LEU A 204 9.36 -7.14 -12.02
C LEU A 204 9.57 -6.01 -13.06
N MET A 205 10.81 -5.81 -13.52
CA MET A 205 11.20 -4.79 -14.51
C MET A 205 11.55 -5.35 -15.89
N ARG A 206 11.34 -6.66 -16.14
CA ARG A 206 11.69 -7.29 -17.43
C ARG A 206 10.57 -7.20 -18.46
N ARG A 207 9.33 -6.96 -18.04
CA ARG A 207 8.16 -6.83 -18.94
C ARG A 207 7.35 -5.59 -18.62
N ARG A 208 6.99 -4.84 -19.67
CA ARG A 208 6.28 -3.56 -19.54
C ARG A 208 4.96 -3.71 -18.78
N TRP A 209 4.20 -4.77 -19.06
CA TRP A 209 2.92 -5.01 -18.38
C TRP A 209 3.05 -5.26 -16.87
N VAL A 210 4.16 -5.85 -16.42
CA VAL A 210 4.43 -6.07 -14.98
C VAL A 210 4.77 -4.74 -14.31
N VAL A 211 5.59 -3.92 -14.98
CA VAL A 211 5.97 -2.59 -14.51
C VAL A 211 4.74 -1.68 -14.40
N THR A 212 3.91 -1.64 -15.45
CA THR A 212 2.67 -0.86 -15.45
C THR A 212 1.77 -1.26 -14.29
N LYS A 213 1.50 -2.56 -14.10
CA LYS A 213 0.71 -3.05 -12.96
C LYS A 213 1.28 -2.63 -11.62
N PHE A 214 2.59 -2.75 -11.45
CA PHE A 214 3.25 -2.39 -10.19
C PHE A 214 3.04 -0.91 -9.86
N PHE A 215 3.32 -0.01 -10.80
CA PHE A 215 3.14 1.42 -10.59
C PHE A 215 1.66 1.82 -10.49
N THR A 216 0.76 1.19 -11.25
CA THR A 216 -0.68 1.42 -11.12
C THR A 216 -1.20 0.94 -9.76
N THR A 217 -0.73 -0.20 -9.24
CA THR A 217 -1.10 -0.69 -7.90
C THR A 217 -0.64 0.29 -6.83
N MET A 218 0.60 0.78 -6.93
CA MET A 218 1.15 1.76 -6.00
C MET A 218 0.39 3.10 -6.07
N GLY A 219 0.07 3.57 -7.28
CA GLY A 219 -0.72 4.79 -7.48
C GLY A 219 -2.14 4.67 -6.93
N LEU A 220 -2.79 3.52 -7.14
CA LEU A 220 -4.12 3.26 -6.62
C LEU A 220 -4.14 3.18 -5.09
N MET A 221 -3.13 2.56 -4.50
CA MET A 221 -2.94 2.53 -3.05
C MET A 221 -2.75 3.93 -2.48
N LEU A 222 -1.87 4.74 -3.09
CA LEU A 222 -1.69 6.15 -2.72
C LEU A 222 -2.99 6.95 -2.83
N PHE A 223 -3.73 6.77 -3.91
CA PHE A 223 -5.03 7.41 -4.14
C PHE A 223 -6.06 7.01 -3.07
N GLY A 224 -6.06 5.74 -2.65
CA GLY A 224 -6.88 5.27 -1.53
C GLY A 224 -6.60 6.07 -0.25
N PHE A 225 -5.32 6.19 0.13
CA PHE A 225 -4.91 6.93 1.33
C PHE A 225 -5.11 8.44 1.23
N SER A 226 -4.84 9.05 0.08
CA SER A 226 -4.82 10.52 -0.03
C SER A 226 -6.16 11.12 -0.45
N VAL A 227 -7.08 10.33 -1.01
CA VAL A 227 -8.36 10.82 -1.53
C VAL A 227 -9.53 10.05 -0.91
N ILE A 228 -9.57 8.72 -1.04
CA ILE A 228 -10.74 7.94 -0.61
C ILE A 228 -10.90 7.97 0.92
N HIS A 229 -9.82 7.70 1.67
CA HIS A 229 -9.84 7.64 3.13
C HIS A 229 -10.28 8.98 3.77
N PRO A 230 -9.72 10.16 3.40
CA PRO A 230 -10.19 11.44 3.93
C PRO A 230 -11.66 11.74 3.60
N LEU A 231 -12.13 11.36 2.42
CA LEU A 231 -13.53 11.55 2.05
C LEU A 231 -14.47 10.68 2.90
N ILE A 232 -14.08 9.44 3.20
CA ILE A 232 -14.85 8.54 4.09
C ILE A 232 -14.92 9.12 5.50
N ILE A 233 -13.82 9.63 6.04
CA ILE A 233 -13.80 10.30 7.35
C ILE A 233 -14.75 11.50 7.32
N ARG A 234 -14.60 12.38 6.32
CA ARG A 234 -15.42 13.59 6.21
C ARG A 234 -16.91 13.29 6.10
N ALA A 235 -17.30 12.26 5.35
CA ALA A 235 -18.69 11.84 5.25
C ALA A 235 -19.25 11.35 6.60
N ASN A 236 -18.46 10.61 7.38
CA ASN A 236 -18.87 10.15 8.71
C ASN A 236 -19.02 11.33 9.70
N GLU A 237 -18.07 12.27 9.72
CA GLU A 237 -18.17 13.48 10.54
C GLU A 237 -19.45 14.29 10.24
N LEU A 238 -19.76 14.46 8.95
CA LEU A 238 -20.96 15.19 8.52
C LEU A 238 -22.24 14.45 8.94
N VAL A 239 -22.28 13.13 8.83
CA VAL A 239 -23.39 12.31 9.34
C VAL A 239 -23.55 12.47 10.85
N GLU A 240 -22.47 12.45 11.61
CA GLU A 240 -22.49 12.59 13.06
C GLU A 240 -22.96 13.99 13.50
N SER A 241 -22.61 15.02 12.74
CA SER A 241 -23.11 16.38 12.97
C SER A 241 -24.57 16.61 12.57
N GLY A 242 -25.24 15.62 11.99
CA GLY A 242 -26.62 15.72 11.52
C GLY A 242 -26.79 16.55 10.24
N ALA A 243 -25.80 16.54 9.35
CA ALA A 243 -25.86 17.25 8.08
C ALA A 243 -27.07 16.81 7.23
N PRO A 244 -27.68 17.71 6.45
CA PRO A 244 -28.83 17.37 5.62
C PRO A 244 -28.43 16.37 4.52
N VAL A 245 -29.33 15.43 4.25
CA VAL A 245 -29.13 14.34 3.26
C VAL A 245 -28.91 14.87 1.84
N ARG A 246 -29.46 16.04 1.51
CA ARG A 246 -29.40 16.65 0.17
C ARG A 246 -29.13 18.15 0.23
N GLY A 247 -28.48 18.66 -0.81
CA GLY A 247 -28.25 20.10 -1.00
C GLY A 247 -27.22 20.72 -0.06
N GLY A 248 -26.48 19.91 0.68
CA GLY A 248 -25.40 20.32 1.58
C GLY A 248 -24.06 19.68 1.23
N GLU A 249 -23.06 19.94 2.06
CA GLU A 249 -21.69 19.39 1.88
C GLU A 249 -21.65 17.86 1.84
N LEU A 250 -22.56 17.17 2.54
CA LEU A 250 -22.61 15.71 2.53
C LEU A 250 -22.89 15.13 1.14
N ASP A 251 -23.68 15.84 0.33
CA ASP A 251 -24.01 15.43 -1.04
C ASP A 251 -22.78 15.58 -1.96
N THR A 252 -22.05 16.70 -1.84
CA THR A 252 -20.83 16.93 -2.63
C THR A 252 -19.72 15.94 -2.28
N VAL A 253 -19.51 15.66 -0.99
CA VAL A 253 -18.56 14.65 -0.51
C VAL A 253 -18.99 13.26 -0.99
N GLY A 254 -20.26 12.90 -0.88
CA GLY A 254 -20.79 11.62 -1.35
C GLY A 254 -20.56 11.38 -2.84
N TRP A 255 -20.82 12.38 -3.70
CA TRP A 255 -20.54 12.28 -5.13
C TRP A 255 -19.04 12.16 -5.43
N ALA A 256 -18.20 12.92 -4.73
CA ALA A 256 -16.74 12.82 -4.87
C ALA A 256 -16.21 11.43 -4.46
N MET A 257 -16.74 10.86 -3.38
CA MET A 257 -16.44 9.49 -2.93
C MET A 257 -16.83 8.47 -4.00
N THR A 258 -18.05 8.58 -4.51
CA THR A 258 -18.59 7.66 -5.52
C THR A 258 -17.75 7.71 -6.79
N ALA A 259 -17.44 8.91 -7.29
CA ALA A 259 -16.59 9.08 -8.48
C ALA A 259 -15.18 8.49 -8.27
N SER A 260 -14.58 8.74 -7.09
CA SER A 260 -13.26 8.21 -6.73
C SER A 260 -13.25 6.69 -6.66
N SER A 261 -14.30 6.10 -6.10
CA SER A 261 -14.47 4.65 -5.98
C SER A 261 -14.68 3.98 -7.35
N VAL A 262 -15.47 4.59 -8.23
CA VAL A 262 -15.64 4.12 -9.62
C VAL A 262 -14.31 4.18 -10.37
N LEU A 263 -13.53 5.25 -10.23
CA LEU A 263 -12.19 5.34 -10.82
C LEU A 263 -11.28 4.22 -10.30
N ALA A 264 -11.30 3.95 -8.98
CA ALA A 264 -10.54 2.88 -8.36
C ALA A 264 -10.94 1.49 -8.91
N LEU A 265 -12.25 1.24 -9.04
CA LEU A 265 -12.79 0.01 -9.60
C LEU A 265 -12.36 -0.19 -11.06
N LEU A 266 -12.51 0.84 -11.90
CA LEU A 266 -12.07 0.80 -13.30
C LEU A 266 -10.56 0.54 -13.41
N THR A 267 -9.76 1.11 -12.50
CA THR A 267 -8.32 0.89 -12.43
C THR A 267 -7.98 -0.56 -12.07
N LEU A 268 -8.70 -1.18 -11.13
CA LEU A 268 -8.54 -2.61 -10.79
C LEU A 268 -8.95 -3.53 -11.93
N VAL A 269 -10.05 -3.21 -12.63
CA VAL A 269 -10.48 -3.96 -13.82
C VAL A 269 -9.42 -3.85 -14.92
N PHE A 270 -8.90 -2.65 -15.19
CA PHE A 270 -7.79 -2.43 -16.11
C PHE A 270 -6.57 -3.30 -15.75
N MET A 271 -6.14 -3.28 -14.49
CA MET A 271 -5.04 -4.12 -14.03
C MET A 271 -5.33 -5.62 -14.19
N THR A 272 -6.57 -6.07 -13.97
CA THR A 272 -6.99 -7.46 -14.17
C THR A 272 -6.90 -7.85 -15.64
N THR A 273 -7.42 -7.02 -16.54
CA THR A 273 -7.30 -7.16 -18.00
C THR A 273 -5.84 -7.27 -18.44
N LEU A 274 -4.96 -6.43 -17.90
CA LEU A 274 -3.52 -6.51 -18.16
C LEU A 274 -2.89 -7.82 -17.69
N SER A 275 -3.44 -8.47 -16.66
CA SER A 275 -2.98 -9.77 -16.16
C SER A 275 -3.24 -10.87 -17.17
N THR A 276 -4.40 -10.79 -17.82
CA THR A 276 -4.91 -11.82 -18.72
C THR A 276 -4.28 -11.69 -20.09
N TYR A 277 -4.39 -10.50 -20.71
CA TYR A 277 -3.99 -10.30 -22.11
C TYR A 277 -2.49 -10.05 -22.29
N LYS A 278 -1.78 -9.57 -21.27
CA LYS A 278 -0.32 -9.31 -21.28
C LYS A 278 0.17 -8.62 -22.58
N PRO A 279 -0.44 -7.49 -22.99
CA PRO A 279 -0.30 -6.95 -24.34
C PRO A 279 1.11 -6.46 -24.71
N TRP A 280 1.98 -6.23 -23.73
CA TRP A 280 3.27 -5.56 -23.96
C TRP A 280 4.49 -6.46 -23.77
N GLY A 281 5.41 -6.37 -24.74
CA GLY A 281 6.67 -7.13 -24.79
C GLY A 281 7.70 -6.78 -23.70
N PRO A 282 8.93 -7.33 -23.81
CA PRO A 282 9.99 -7.12 -22.82
C PRO A 282 10.47 -5.66 -22.76
N THR A 283 10.93 -5.23 -21.59
CA THR A 283 11.57 -3.93 -21.37
C THR A 283 13.00 -3.92 -21.95
N ARG A 284 13.65 -2.75 -21.99
CA ARG A 284 15.05 -2.62 -22.44
C ARG A 284 16.01 -3.50 -21.62
N TRP A 285 15.71 -3.70 -20.33
CA TRP A 285 16.46 -4.57 -19.41
C TRP A 285 16.11 -6.07 -19.52
N GLY A 286 15.04 -6.42 -20.23
CA GLY A 286 14.59 -7.80 -20.46
C GLY A 286 14.99 -8.37 -21.82
N ARG A 287 15.58 -7.58 -22.71
CA ARG A 287 16.06 -8.06 -24.02
C ARG A 287 17.32 -8.93 -23.82
N PRO A 288 17.41 -10.11 -24.46
CA PRO A 288 18.66 -10.86 -24.50
C PRO A 288 19.77 -9.98 -25.07
N SER A 289 20.94 -9.97 -24.43
CA SER A 289 22.14 -9.35 -24.98
C SER A 289 22.36 -9.90 -26.38
N ARG A 290 22.43 -9.02 -27.37
CA ARG A 290 22.53 -9.36 -28.80
C ARG A 290 23.93 -9.86 -29.20
N THR A 291 24.60 -10.57 -28.28
CA THR A 291 25.99 -11.06 -28.38
C THR A 291 26.08 -12.58 -28.45
N ALA A 292 24.98 -13.27 -28.77
CA ALA A 292 24.96 -14.71 -29.01
C ALA A 292 24.40 -15.03 -30.41
N VAL A 293 24.91 -14.33 -31.43
CA VAL A 293 24.88 -14.80 -32.82
C VAL A 293 26.28 -14.54 -33.38
N ARG A 294 27.14 -15.53 -33.25
CA ARG A 294 28.23 -15.79 -34.20
C ARG A 294 27.86 -17.06 -34.92
#